data_AF-A0A7Y2IT08-F1
#
_entry.id   AF-A0A7Y2IT08-F1
#
_cell.length_a   1.000
_cell.length_b   1.000
_cell.length_c   1.000
_cell.angle_alpha   90.00
_cell.angle_beta   90.00
_cell.angle_gamma   90.00
#
_symmetry.space_group_name_H-M   'P 1'
#
loop_
_entity.id
_entity.type
_entity.pdbx_description
1 polymer ?
#
loop_
_entity_poly.entity_id
_entity_poly.type
_entity_poly.pdbx_seq_one_letter_code
_entity_poly.pdbx_strand_id
1 'polypeptide(L)' 'MDVTGAINQIEATVTGQLQLAGEDPAVEAAGEALLAAMRPALRQAAMSLAEQAAAEVASQLPDADVKVVLEDGDPTLEV' A
#
# COMPACT_ATOMS: atom_id res chain seq x y z
N MET A 1 5.19 -2.85 -10.26
CA MET A 1 5.67 -2.94 -8.87
C MET A 1 4.47 -3.31 -8.02
N ASP A 2 4.53 -4.38 -7.22
CA ASP A 2 3.37 -4.84 -6.42
C ASP A 2 3.34 -4.14 -5.05
N VAL A 3 2.94 -2.88 -5.05
CA VAL A 3 2.90 -2.07 -3.81
C VAL A 3 1.76 -2.51 -2.90
N THR A 4 0.64 -2.93 -3.48
CA THR A 4 -0.49 -3.51 -2.76
C THR A 4 -0.10 -4.80 -2.05
N GLY A 5 0.66 -5.69 -2.71
CA GLY A 5 1.23 -6.89 -2.09
C GLY A 5 2.13 -6.57 -0.90
N ALA A 6 2.96 -5.53 -0.99
CA ALA A 6 3.80 -5.08 0.12
C ALA A 6 2.98 -4.54 1.31
N ILE A 7 1.93 -3.76 1.05
CA ILE A 7 1.00 -3.25 2.07
C ILE A 7 0.28 -4.42 2.76
N ASN A 8 -0.25 -5.36 1.98
CA ASN A 8 -0.91 -6.55 2.49
C ASN A 8 0.02 -7.41 3.34
N GLN A 9 1.30 -7.51 2.97
CA GLN A 9 2.29 -8.23 3.74
C GLN A 9 2.61 -7.53 5.08
N ILE A 10 2.62 -6.20 5.11
CA ILE A 10 2.76 -5.43 6.35
C ILE A 10 1.55 -5.67 7.26
N GLU A 11 0.32 -5.55 6.74
CA GLU A 11 -0.90 -5.79 7.52
C GLU A 11 -0.94 -7.22 8.09
N ALA A 12 -0.61 -8.22 7.26
CA ALA A 12 -0.55 -9.63 7.68
C ALA A 12 0.52 -9.89 8.74
N THR A 13 1.70 -9.27 8.61
CA THR A 13 2.80 -9.43 9.58
C THR A 13 2.42 -8.84 10.93
N VAL A 14 1.88 -7.62 10.95
CA VAL A 14 1.42 -6.96 12.19
C VAL A 14 0.32 -7.78 12.86
N THR A 15 -0.66 -8.25 12.07
CA THR A 15 -1.74 -9.13 12.57
C THR A 15 -1.18 -10.42 13.19
N GLY A 16 -0.21 -11.06 12.53
CA GLY A 16 0.44 -12.26 13.07
C GLY A 16 1.22 -12.01 14.36
N GLN A 17 1.85 -10.84 14.52
CA GLN A 17 2.55 -10.48 15.76
C GLN A 17 1.57 -10.22 16.92
N LEU A 18 0.42 -9.60 16.64
CA LEU A 18 -0.62 -9.36 17.65
C LEU A 18 -1.20 -10.66 18.20
N GLN A 19 -1.39 -11.66 17.33
CA GLN A 19 -1.85 -13.01 17.72
C GLN A 19 -0.88 -13.71 18.69
N LEU A 20 0.42 -13.43 18.57
CA LEU A 20 1.46 -14.01 19.45
C LEU A 20 1.52 -13.35 20.82
N ALA A 21 0.95 -12.15 21.00
CA ALA A 21 1.01 -11.39 22.24
C ALA A 21 0.10 -11.95 23.36
N GLY A 22 -0.64 -13.03 23.09
CA GLY A 22 -1.37 -13.80 24.09
C GLY A 22 -2.67 -13.16 24.53
N GLU A 23 -3.67 -13.13 23.64
CA GLU A 23 -5.10 -12.84 23.88
C GLU A 23 -5.45 -11.67 24.82
N ASP A 24 -4.54 -10.73 25.08
CA ASP A 24 -4.83 -9.52 25.84
C ASP A 24 -5.69 -8.59 24.97
N PRO A 25 -6.96 -8.34 25.35
CA PRO A 25 -7.85 -7.50 24.55
C PRO A 25 -7.33 -6.08 24.36
N ALA A 26 -6.52 -5.57 25.29
CA ALA A 26 -5.92 -4.24 25.15
C ALA A 26 -4.83 -4.20 24.08
N VAL A 27 -4.06 -5.30 23.93
CA VAL A 27 -3.03 -5.42 22.89
C VAL A 27 -3.65 -5.59 21.52
N GLU A 28 -4.72 -6.40 21.41
CA GLU A 28 -5.49 -6.55 20.18
C GLU A 28 -6.06 -5.20 19.71
N ALA A 29 -6.74 -4.47 20.61
CA ALA A 29 -7.30 -3.15 20.30
C ALA A 29 -6.21 -2.12 19.91
N ALA A 30 -5.05 -2.14 20.58
CA ALA A 30 -3.93 -1.27 20.22
C ALA A 30 -3.37 -1.59 18.83
N GLY A 31 -3.31 -2.88 18.48
CA GLY A 31 -2.88 -3.36 17.18
C GLY A 31 -3.82 -2.96 16.03
N GLU A 32 -5.12 -3.13 16.23
CA GLU A 32 -6.14 -2.68 15.29
C GLU A 32 -6.08 -1.16 15.09
N ALA A 33 -5.94 -0.39 16.17
CA ALA A 33 -5.83 1.06 16.11
C ALA A 33 -4.56 1.50 15.35
N LEU A 34 -3.43 0.81 15.57
CA LEU A 34 -2.18 1.07 14.84
C LEU A 34 -2.35 0.82 13.33
N LEU A 35 -2.93 -0.32 12.95
CA LEU A 35 -3.18 -0.65 11.55
C LEU A 35 -4.12 0.36 10.89
N ALA A 36 -5.21 0.72 11.58
CA ALA A 36 -6.14 1.74 11.10
C ALA A 36 -5.47 3.10 10.89
N ALA A 37 -4.56 3.50 11.80
CA ALA A 37 -3.81 4.74 11.70
C ALA A 37 -2.76 4.74 10.58
N MET A 38 -2.17 3.57 10.26
CA MET A 38 -1.16 3.44 9.21
C MET A 38 -1.74 3.40 7.79
N ARG A 39 -2.95 2.88 7.61
CA ARG A 39 -3.59 2.71 6.29
C ARG A 39 -3.56 3.96 5.38
N PRO A 40 -3.92 5.18 5.85
CA PRO A 40 -3.85 6.37 5.02
C PRO A 40 -2.43 6.67 4.51
N ALA A 41 -1.43 6.53 5.38
CA ALA A 41 -0.03 6.78 5.03
C ALA A 41 0.49 5.75 4.03
N LEU A 42 0.11 4.48 4.19
CA LEU A 42 0.47 3.40 3.26
C LEU A 42 -0.15 3.63 1.86
N ARG A 43 -1.41 4.05 1.80
CA ARG A 43 -2.07 4.42 0.53
C ARG A 43 -1.38 5.60 -0.16
N GLN A 44 -1.01 6.63 0.60
CA GLN A 44 -0.27 7.76 0.04
C GLN A 44 1.10 7.36 -0.49
N ALA A 45 1.82 6.49 0.24
CA ALA A 45 3.08 5.94 -0.22
C ALA A 45 2.91 5.14 -1.51
N ALA A 46 1.85 4.34 -1.62
CA ALA A 46 1.55 3.59 -2.85
C ALA A 46 1.29 4.49 -4.04
N MET A 47 0.48 5.54 -3.87
CA MET A 47 0.22 6.51 -4.92
C MET A 47 1.52 7.20 -5.38
N SER A 48 2.37 7.64 -4.44
CA SER A 48 3.62 8.31 -4.79
C SER A 48 4.60 7.39 -5.54
N LEU A 49 4.64 6.10 -5.19
CA LEU A 49 5.44 5.12 -5.90
C LEU A 49 4.91 4.87 -7.32
N ALA A 50 3.59 4.80 -7.49
CA ALA A 50 2.96 4.65 -8.79
C ALA A 50 3.21 5.87 -9.68
N GLU A 51 3.15 7.09 -9.14
CA GLU A 51 3.47 8.33 -9.86
C GLU A 51 4.94 8.38 -10.31
N GLN A 52 5.87 7.96 -9.44
CA GLN A 52 7.29 7.86 -9.81
C GLN A 52 7.50 6.83 -10.93
N ALA A 53 6.85 5.67 -10.84
CA ALA A 53 6.91 4.66 -11.88
C ALA A 53 6.31 5.16 -13.21
N ALA A 54 5.20 5.90 -13.16
CA ALA A 54 4.59 6.50 -14.33
C ALA A 54 5.53 7.49 -15.02
N ALA A 55 6.19 8.36 -14.25
CA ALA A 55 7.17 9.31 -14.77
C ALA A 55 8.38 8.58 -15.41
N GLU A 56 8.85 7.50 -14.79
CA GLU A 56 9.94 6.70 -15.33
C GLU A 56 9.55 6.00 -16.65
N VAL A 57 8.35 5.43 -16.73
CA VAL A 57 7.86 4.78 -17.96
C VAL A 57 7.57 5.82 -19.05
N ALA A 58 6.96 6.96 -18.71
CA ALA A 58 6.72 8.06 -19.65
C ALA A 58 8.02 8.58 -20.28
N SER A 59 9.11 8.64 -19.50
CA SER A 59 10.42 9.05 -20.01
C SER A 59 10.99 8.11 -21.08
N GLN A 60 10.52 6.86 -21.10
CA GLN A 60 10.95 5.81 -22.04
C GLN A 60 9.98 5.66 -23.24
N LEU A 61 8.77 6.23 -23.15
CA LEU A 61 7.71 6.13 -24.15
C LEU A 61 7.22 7.53 -24.56
N PRO A 62 8.01 8.30 -25.33
CA PRO A 62 7.71 9.71 -25.64
C PRO A 62 6.41 9.94 -26.43
N ASP A 63 5.89 8.90 -27.09
CA ASP A 63 4.65 8.95 -27.88
C ASP A 63 3.43 8.35 -27.16
N ALA A 64 3.58 7.90 -25.91
CA ALA A 64 2.51 7.29 -25.12
C ALA A 64 2.08 8.18 -23.94
N ASP A 65 0.82 8.10 -23.55
CA ASP A 65 0.25 8.87 -22.44
C ASP A 65 0.12 7.97 -21.20
N VAL A 66 1.20 7.91 -20.43
CA VAL A 66 1.26 7.06 -19.23
C VAL A 66 0.56 7.74 -18.06
N LYS A 67 -0.45 7.07 -17.49
CA LYS A 67 -1.25 7.57 -16.36
C LYS A 67 -1.27 6.61 -15.20
N VAL A 68 -1.43 7.18 -14.01
CA VAL A 68 -1.81 6.41 -12.81
C VAL A 68 -3.34 6.48 -12.69
N VAL A 69 -3.97 5.31 -12.69
CA VAL A 69 -5.41 5.14 -12.46
C VAL A 69 -5.63 4.33 -11.18
N LEU A 70 -6.82 4.46 -10.58
CA LEU A 70 -7.21 3.60 -9.46
C LEU A 70 -8.10 2.47 -9.99
N GLU A 71 -7.64 1.23 -9.81
CA GLU A 71 -8.40 0.02 -10.12
C GLU A 71 -8.61 -0.75 -8.81
N ASP A 72 -9.86 -1.04 -8.45
CA ASP A 72 -10.24 -1.64 -7.15
C ASP A 72 -9.68 -0.92 -5.90
N GLY A 73 -9.34 0.36 -6.04
CA GLY A 73 -8.76 1.18 -4.98
C GLY A 73 -7.23 1.16 -4.90
N ASP A 74 -6.57 0.44 -5.81
CA ASP A 74 -5.13 0.34 -5.94
C ASP A 74 -4.61 1.15 -7.13
N PRO A 75 -3.44 1.82 -7.02
CA PRO A 75 -2.87 2.57 -8.14
C PRO A 75 -2.21 1.66 -9.18
N THR A 76 -2.66 1.78 -10.41
CA THR A 76 -2.24 1.00 -11.59
C THR A 76 -1.75 1.93 -12.70
N LEU A 77 -0.83 1.45 -13.54
CA LEU A 77 -0.33 2.15 -14.72
C LEU A 77 -1.18 1.80 -15.95
N GLU A 78 -1.68 2.82 -16.63
CA GLU A 78 -2.32 2.74 -17.94
C GLU A 78 -1.44 3.48 -18.97
N VAL A 79 -1.32 2.94 -20.19
CA VAL A 79 -0.46 3.46 -21.28
C VAL A 79 -1.27 3.58 -22.56
#